data_AF-A0A812RSJ9-F1
#
_entry.id   AF-A0A812RSJ9-F1
#
_cell.length_a   1.000
_cell.length_b   1.000
_cell.length_c   1.000
_cell.angle_alpha   90.00
_cell.angle_beta   90.00
_cell.angle_gamma   90.00
#
_symmetry.space_group_name_H-M   'P 1'
#
loop_
_entity.id
_entity.type
_entity.pdbx_description
1 polymer ?
#
loop_
_entity_poly.entity_id
_entity_poly.type
_entity_poly.pdbx_seq_one_letter_code
_entity_poly.pdbx_strand_id
1 'polypeptide(L)'
;MAQIQLAGNCFEDLDPSKDVWSELRQFGILYRVPRSQFPKPICGKILTHCRRQVEAFRARIGLALCVFKIGVTRNPPSRFVDYASKGFTEMWVVYMGDDLGLVHMLEAALISHCVHQAGCRNMPDTGGEGALNRTHNGGPPFYVYVTGGRADQPRRVPCSHAVQTARASLADNPGGGTPALRRFAALPLRDAETGVHRIFQETGLAAPVPVSHVDVGLEGTRWPVLRIRDWVRYLLDTGRLWKQLCGVPTMRDMTIRLEEFWRRFRRLHPEHDVFRRAECGRLQLPFAVPIWSHSDEGRSQKQRAIMVLSVHGCLGRGTQAYLDDVARDSTKREGMGLNFVGPSWSTQFLFAVMLRDVYAKKPEILQRLAGAFASELAHCATDGVADALRPNNPIWLVPLGTKGDLVALCKLGSFERSYARVPKTGQSKTLCSGICHLCLAGRESEEPEATIPFEDLSSSPAWHHTMFQERPWRNRPAILEGAMVQPEAPEEYFRLDIWHNFHMGVAKTWLASSFIVFCNMNLILGASVLEKFDNLTSQYRDFCHAKRLAMHIQGFTRDTLGISSDNSFPAGHWNKGAASTNLMLFLQFLCERLVIATESENPLLLAVVAWLSFTRRVLLFCYSVLCWCLPQQPP
;
A
#
# COMPACT_ATOMS: atom_id res chain seq x y z
N MET A 1 12.13 -10.31 -28.61
CA MET A 1 12.58 -11.03 -27.39
C MET A 1 13.53 -12.15 -27.74
N ALA A 2 13.11 -13.22 -28.44
CA ALA A 2 14.02 -14.30 -28.85
C ALA A 2 15.25 -13.80 -29.65
N GLN A 3 15.07 -12.90 -30.62
CA GLN A 3 16.17 -12.29 -31.38
C GLN A 3 17.11 -11.41 -30.54
N ILE A 4 16.59 -10.69 -29.53
CA ILE A 4 17.41 -9.88 -28.62
C ILE A 4 18.20 -10.79 -27.67
N GLN A 5 17.61 -11.91 -27.25
CA GLN A 5 18.24 -12.90 -26.39
C GLN A 5 19.34 -13.66 -27.14
N LEU A 6 19.11 -14.01 -28.41
CA LEU A 6 20.14 -14.54 -29.30
C LEU A 6 21.28 -13.51 -29.48
N ALA A 7 20.96 -12.24 -29.75
CA ALA A 7 21.96 -11.18 -29.83
C ALA A 7 22.74 -11.00 -28.51
N GLY A 8 22.09 -11.15 -27.35
CA GLY A 8 22.72 -11.09 -26.04
C GLY A 8 23.67 -12.26 -25.76
N ASN A 9 23.36 -13.46 -26.24
CA ASN A 9 24.24 -14.63 -26.12
C ASN A 9 25.48 -14.47 -27.02
N CYS A 10 25.32 -13.91 -28.22
CA CYS A 10 26.44 -13.64 -29.13
C CYS A 10 27.26 -12.41 -28.72
N PHE A 11 26.71 -11.49 -27.90
CA PHE A 11 27.39 -10.26 -27.48
C PHE A 11 28.63 -10.52 -26.61
N GLU A 12 28.73 -11.67 -25.95
CA GLU A 12 29.89 -12.01 -25.12
C GLU A 12 31.12 -12.41 -25.95
N ASP A 13 30.92 -12.80 -27.22
CA ASP A 13 31.97 -13.28 -28.14
C ASP A 13 32.35 -12.24 -29.21
N LEU A 14 31.75 -11.04 -29.19
CA LEU A 14 31.93 -10.02 -30.21
C LEU A 14 32.85 -8.88 -29.74
N ASP A 15 33.82 -8.51 -30.58
CA ASP A 15 34.58 -7.26 -30.42
C ASP A 15 33.62 -6.06 -30.59
N PRO A 16 33.47 -5.17 -29.59
CA PRO A 16 32.53 -4.04 -29.63
C PRO A 16 32.87 -2.93 -30.66
N SER A 17 33.70 -3.23 -31.66
CA SER A 17 34.06 -2.36 -32.77
C SER A 17 32.85 -2.09 -33.68
N LYS A 18 32.15 -0.97 -33.39
CA LYS A 18 31.17 -0.17 -34.17
C LYS A 18 29.99 -0.84 -34.91
N ASP A 19 30.08 -2.06 -35.43
CA ASP A 19 29.03 -2.66 -36.25
C ASP A 19 27.90 -3.29 -35.43
N VAL A 20 28.22 -3.87 -34.26
CA VAL A 20 27.23 -4.49 -33.35
C VAL A 20 26.16 -3.48 -32.87
N TRP A 21 26.55 -2.24 -32.60
CA TRP A 21 25.62 -1.21 -32.10
C TRP A 21 24.60 -0.75 -33.15
N SER A 22 24.93 -0.86 -34.43
CA SER A 22 24.02 -0.53 -35.53
C SER A 22 22.88 -1.54 -35.61
N GLU A 23 23.18 -2.82 -35.41
CA GLU A 23 22.17 -3.88 -35.33
C GLU A 23 21.30 -3.75 -34.06
N LEU A 24 21.91 -3.44 -32.92
CA LEU A 24 21.19 -3.29 -31.65
C LEU A 24 20.21 -2.11 -31.64
N ARG A 25 20.42 -1.11 -32.50
CA ARG A 25 19.54 0.05 -32.66
C ARG A 25 18.12 -0.35 -33.04
N GLN A 26 17.95 -1.41 -33.85
CA GLN A 26 16.63 -1.89 -34.26
C GLN A 26 15.80 -2.43 -33.08
N PHE A 27 16.48 -2.81 -31.98
CA PHE A 27 15.87 -3.30 -30.76
C PHE A 27 15.70 -2.21 -29.70
N GLY A 28 15.93 -0.94 -30.03
CA GLY A 28 15.82 0.17 -29.09
C GLY A 28 17.03 0.32 -28.16
N ILE A 29 18.15 -0.36 -28.43
CA ILE A 29 19.40 -0.19 -27.70
C ILE A 29 20.30 0.76 -28.49
N LEU A 30 20.54 1.97 -27.98
CA LEU A 30 21.31 3.00 -28.65
C LEU A 30 22.65 3.22 -27.95
N TYR A 31 23.72 3.28 -28.74
CA TYR A 31 25.03 3.66 -28.27
C TYR A 31 25.20 5.19 -28.32
N ARG A 32 25.32 5.82 -27.14
CA ARG A 32 25.41 7.27 -26.91
C ARG A 32 26.68 7.68 -26.17
N VAL A 33 27.68 6.81 -26.16
CA VAL A 33 29.02 7.10 -25.64
C VAL A 33 29.69 8.16 -26.53
N PRO A 34 30.51 9.07 -25.99
CA PRO A 34 31.20 10.08 -26.80
C PRO A 34 32.02 9.43 -27.91
N ARG A 35 31.85 9.90 -29.16
CA ARG A 35 32.80 9.59 -30.24
C ARG A 35 34.09 10.33 -29.91
N SER A 36 35.19 9.61 -29.67
CA SER A 36 36.43 10.20 -29.15
C SER A 36 36.90 11.39 -30.01
N GLN A 37 37.04 12.55 -29.36
CA GLN A 37 37.87 13.65 -29.85
C GLN A 37 39.03 13.94 -28.89
N PHE A 38 39.12 13.24 -27.75
CA PHE A 38 40.13 13.47 -26.72
C PHE A 38 40.78 12.16 -26.26
N PRO A 39 42.12 12.09 -26.16
CA PRO A 39 42.83 10.84 -25.82
C PRO A 39 42.53 10.33 -24.40
N LYS A 40 42.15 11.21 -23.45
CA LYS A 40 41.76 10.86 -22.07
C LYS A 40 40.72 11.87 -21.52
N PRO A 41 39.42 11.59 -21.59
CA PRO A 41 38.41 12.49 -21.01
C PRO A 41 38.48 12.48 -19.47
N ILE A 42 38.54 13.68 -18.85
CA ILE A 42 38.47 13.83 -17.39
C ILE A 42 37.07 13.44 -16.85
N CYS A 43 37.02 12.91 -15.62
CA CYS A 43 35.78 12.42 -14.99
C CYS A 43 34.62 13.43 -15.03
N GLY A 44 34.90 14.73 -14.84
CA GLY A 44 33.88 15.79 -14.92
C GLY A 44 33.23 15.91 -16.30
N LYS A 45 33.99 15.73 -17.40
CA LYS A 45 33.45 15.75 -18.77
C LYS A 45 32.61 14.50 -19.04
N ILE A 46 33.03 13.35 -18.52
CA ILE A 46 32.26 12.09 -18.60
C ILE A 46 30.91 12.26 -17.90
N LEU A 47 30.90 12.73 -16.65
CA LEU A 47 29.69 12.95 -15.88
C LEU A 47 28.75 13.96 -16.57
N THR A 48 29.31 15.09 -17.05
CA THR A 48 28.53 16.11 -17.76
C THR A 48 27.88 15.55 -19.02
N HIS A 49 28.62 14.75 -19.81
CA HIS A 49 28.05 14.09 -20.99
C HIS A 49 26.93 13.13 -20.59
N CYS A 50 27.16 12.27 -19.59
CA CYS A 50 26.16 11.29 -19.18
C CYS A 50 24.88 11.95 -18.65
N ARG A 51 24.99 13.02 -17.85
CA ARG A 51 23.83 13.82 -17.40
C ARG A 51 23.04 14.35 -18.59
N ARG A 52 23.73 14.96 -19.56
CA ARG A 52 23.09 15.45 -20.79
C ARG A 52 22.41 14.33 -21.59
N GLN A 53 23.01 13.14 -21.66
CA GLN A 53 22.37 12.00 -22.33
C GLN A 53 21.13 11.50 -21.59
N VAL A 54 21.13 11.48 -20.25
CA VAL A 54 19.94 11.13 -19.46
C VAL A 54 18.83 12.16 -19.64
N GLU A 55 19.14 13.46 -19.64
CA GLU A 55 18.17 14.52 -19.92
C GLU A 55 17.60 14.42 -21.34
N ALA A 56 18.47 14.22 -22.34
CA ALA A 56 18.07 14.04 -23.74
C ALA A 56 17.21 12.78 -23.92
N PHE A 57 17.53 11.69 -23.22
CA PHE A 57 16.74 10.47 -23.19
C PHE A 57 15.32 10.73 -22.66
N ARG A 58 15.21 11.44 -21.52
CA ARG A 58 13.91 11.81 -20.95
C ARG A 58 13.12 12.74 -21.87
N ALA A 59 13.78 13.72 -22.48
CA ALA A 59 13.15 14.65 -23.42
C ALA A 59 12.59 13.92 -24.65
N ARG A 60 13.36 12.97 -25.21
CA ARG A 60 12.94 12.14 -26.35
C ARG A 60 11.69 11.31 -26.05
N ILE A 61 11.59 10.72 -24.86
CA ILE A 61 10.42 9.94 -24.46
C ILE A 61 9.23 10.87 -24.11
N GLY A 62 9.54 12.03 -23.55
CA GLY A 62 8.61 13.05 -23.06
C GLY A 62 8.76 13.22 -21.55
N LEU A 63 9.20 14.40 -21.08
CA LEU A 63 9.59 14.64 -19.69
C LEU A 63 8.52 14.24 -18.65
N ALA A 64 7.24 14.49 -18.93
CA ALA A 64 6.12 14.16 -18.04
C ALA A 64 5.71 12.67 -18.08
N LEU A 65 6.11 11.95 -19.13
CA LEU A 65 5.68 10.58 -19.44
C LEU A 65 6.80 9.55 -19.28
N CYS A 66 8.04 9.99 -19.30
CA CYS A 66 9.21 9.13 -19.20
C CYS A 66 9.28 8.44 -17.82
N VAL A 67 9.25 7.12 -17.83
CA VAL A 67 9.64 6.27 -16.70
C VAL A 67 10.98 5.65 -17.06
N PHE A 68 11.99 5.82 -16.21
CA PHE A 68 13.36 5.43 -16.54
C PHE A 68 14.13 4.88 -15.34
N LYS A 69 15.21 4.16 -15.62
CA LYS A 69 16.15 3.63 -14.65
C LYS A 69 17.57 3.75 -15.18
N ILE A 70 18.49 4.19 -14.34
CA ILE A 70 19.93 4.18 -14.61
C ILE A 70 20.51 2.89 -14.01
N GLY A 71 21.50 2.31 -14.68
CA GLY A 71 22.19 1.16 -14.13
C GLY A 71 23.49 0.85 -14.84
N VAL A 72 24.18 -0.17 -14.32
CA VAL A 72 25.40 -0.72 -14.91
C VAL A 72 25.23 -2.17 -15.35
N THR A 73 25.98 -2.57 -16.38
CA THR A 73 26.01 -3.94 -16.88
C THR A 73 27.26 -4.21 -17.71
N ARG A 74 27.61 -5.48 -17.91
CA ARG A 74 28.60 -5.91 -18.91
C ARG A 74 27.96 -6.28 -20.26
N ASN A 75 26.67 -6.59 -20.27
CA ASN A 75 25.96 -7.08 -21.47
C ASN A 75 24.63 -6.32 -21.62
N PRO A 76 24.64 -5.15 -22.27
CA PRO A 76 23.44 -4.32 -22.44
C PRO A 76 22.27 -5.04 -23.14
N PRO A 77 22.46 -5.86 -24.20
CA PRO A 77 21.36 -6.62 -24.79
C PRO A 77 20.69 -7.60 -23.83
N SER A 78 21.48 -8.44 -23.15
CA SER A 78 20.96 -9.38 -22.14
C SER A 78 20.21 -8.62 -21.04
N ARG A 79 20.81 -7.53 -20.55
CA ARG A 79 20.17 -6.69 -19.54
C ARG A 79 18.88 -6.02 -20.03
N PHE A 80 18.82 -5.63 -21.29
CA PHE A 80 17.64 -4.98 -21.85
C PHE A 80 16.47 -5.95 -22.00
N VAL A 81 16.70 -7.25 -22.17
CA VAL A 81 15.61 -8.26 -22.18
C VAL A 81 14.77 -8.19 -20.90
N ASP A 82 15.41 -8.06 -19.74
CA ASP A 82 14.71 -7.89 -18.45
C ASP A 82 13.81 -6.66 -18.44
N TYR A 83 14.28 -5.56 -19.01
CA TYR A 83 13.55 -4.29 -19.05
C TYR A 83 12.45 -4.31 -20.11
N ALA A 84 12.72 -4.85 -21.29
CA ALA A 84 11.74 -5.03 -22.36
C ALA A 84 10.54 -5.88 -21.90
N SER A 85 10.78 -6.92 -21.08
CA SER A 85 9.69 -7.71 -20.47
C SER A 85 8.79 -6.89 -19.55
N LYS A 86 9.34 -5.85 -18.91
CA LYS A 86 8.64 -4.89 -18.03
C LYS A 86 8.06 -3.70 -18.80
N GLY A 87 8.13 -3.75 -20.13
CA GLY A 87 7.62 -2.74 -21.03
C GLY A 87 8.56 -1.58 -21.29
N PHE A 88 9.83 -1.59 -20.86
CA PHE A 88 10.76 -0.53 -21.30
C PHE A 88 11.02 -0.65 -22.80
N THR A 89 11.08 0.49 -23.50
CA THR A 89 11.12 0.52 -24.98
C THR A 89 12.47 0.93 -25.53
N GLU A 90 13.28 1.65 -24.76
CA GLU A 90 14.61 2.08 -25.18
C GLU A 90 15.63 1.92 -24.05
N MET A 91 16.88 1.61 -24.42
CA MET A 91 18.05 1.68 -23.56
C MET A 91 19.14 2.46 -24.28
N TRP A 92 19.71 3.47 -23.61
CA TRP A 92 20.86 4.22 -24.10
C TRP A 92 22.08 3.86 -23.26
N VAL A 93 23.10 3.32 -23.91
CA VAL A 93 24.43 3.17 -23.32
C VAL A 93 25.12 4.52 -23.39
N VAL A 94 25.37 5.13 -22.22
CA VAL A 94 25.86 6.52 -22.11
C VAL A 94 27.34 6.59 -21.79
N TYR A 95 27.91 5.52 -21.24
CA TYR A 95 29.34 5.37 -20.98
C TYR A 95 29.78 3.91 -21.13
N MET A 96 31.03 3.71 -21.54
CA MET A 96 31.73 2.42 -21.63
C MET A 96 33.14 2.65 -21.05
N GLY A 97 33.62 1.74 -20.21
CA GLY A 97 34.99 1.77 -19.73
C GLY A 97 35.39 0.51 -18.98
N ASP A 98 36.69 0.38 -18.73
CA ASP A 98 37.26 -0.84 -18.13
C ASP A 98 37.42 -0.73 -16.61
N ASP A 99 37.30 0.49 -16.07
CA ASP A 99 37.36 0.76 -14.63
C ASP A 99 35.97 0.61 -14.01
N LEU A 100 35.82 -0.46 -13.23
CA LEU A 100 34.60 -0.79 -12.51
C LEU A 100 34.25 0.27 -11.45
N GLY A 101 35.24 0.82 -10.74
CA GLY A 101 35.04 1.84 -9.72
C GLY A 101 34.51 3.13 -10.31
N LEU A 102 35.06 3.55 -11.46
CA LEU A 102 34.58 4.71 -12.20
C LEU A 102 33.14 4.52 -12.71
N VAL A 103 32.81 3.34 -13.23
CA VAL A 103 31.47 3.00 -13.72
C VAL A 103 30.42 3.04 -12.60
N HIS A 104 30.77 2.50 -11.44
CA HIS A 104 29.92 2.53 -10.25
C HIS A 104 29.76 3.93 -9.65
N MET A 105 30.85 4.71 -9.57
CA MET A 105 30.78 6.10 -9.13
C MET A 105 29.89 6.92 -10.07
N LEU A 106 30.01 6.71 -11.38
CA LEU A 106 29.20 7.39 -12.38
C LEU A 106 27.72 7.01 -12.29
N GLU A 107 27.40 5.73 -12.05
CA GLU A 107 26.03 5.29 -11.76
C GLU A 107 25.44 6.00 -10.53
N ALA A 108 26.17 5.97 -9.41
CA ALA A 108 25.73 6.61 -8.16
C ALA A 108 25.51 8.12 -8.32
N ALA A 109 26.44 8.81 -9.01
CA ALA A 109 26.32 10.24 -9.28
C ALA A 109 25.09 10.58 -10.16
N LEU A 110 24.81 9.77 -11.19
CA LEU A 110 23.65 9.95 -12.05
C LEU A 110 22.33 9.65 -11.31
N ILE A 111 22.31 8.64 -10.45
CA ILE A 111 21.15 8.30 -9.60
C ILE A 111 20.86 9.43 -8.63
N SER A 112 21.87 9.89 -7.88
CA SER A 112 21.75 11.01 -6.94
C SER A 112 21.17 12.26 -7.63
N HIS A 113 21.62 12.53 -8.86
CA HIS A 113 21.09 13.65 -9.64
C HIS A 113 19.63 13.46 -10.11
N CYS A 114 19.23 12.23 -10.45
CA CYS A 114 17.95 11.96 -11.12
C CYS A 114 16.86 11.42 -10.20
N VAL A 115 17.16 11.01 -8.97
CA VAL A 115 16.20 10.31 -8.09
C VAL A 115 14.96 11.14 -7.76
N HIS A 116 15.12 12.46 -7.66
CA HIS A 116 14.01 13.38 -7.40
C HIS A 116 13.16 13.69 -8.65
N GLN A 117 13.59 13.23 -9.83
CA GLN A 117 12.89 13.47 -11.08
C GLN A 117 11.73 12.49 -11.25
N ALA A 118 10.57 13.01 -11.71
CA ALA A 118 9.40 12.19 -11.94
C ALA A 118 9.68 11.04 -12.92
N GLY A 119 9.29 9.82 -12.53
CA GLY A 119 9.44 8.61 -13.33
C GLY A 119 10.76 7.85 -13.14
N CYS A 120 11.71 8.38 -12.36
CA CYS A 120 12.91 7.65 -11.98
C CYS A 120 12.55 6.41 -11.13
N ARG A 121 13.21 5.28 -11.39
CA ARG A 121 13.01 3.99 -10.68
C ARG A 121 14.17 3.57 -9.81
N ASN A 122 15.22 4.38 -9.76
CA ASN A 122 16.31 4.19 -8.82
C ASN A 122 15.87 4.63 -7.43
N MET A 123 16.43 4.00 -6.40
CA MET A 123 16.19 4.40 -5.01
C MET A 123 17.18 5.52 -4.63
N PRO A 124 16.83 6.41 -3.68
CA PRO A 124 17.78 7.37 -3.13
C PRO A 124 19.01 6.65 -2.55
N ASP A 125 20.17 7.30 -2.67
CA ASP A 125 21.43 6.82 -2.10
C ASP A 125 21.84 5.40 -2.55
N THR A 126 21.37 4.99 -3.74
CA THR A 126 21.79 3.74 -4.38
C THR A 126 22.72 3.98 -5.56
N GLY A 127 23.53 2.97 -5.86
CA GLY A 127 24.56 2.99 -6.91
C GLY A 127 25.86 2.47 -6.35
N GLY A 128 26.63 1.73 -7.15
CA GLY A 128 27.86 1.10 -6.66
C GLY A 128 27.71 -0.30 -6.07
N GLU A 129 26.48 -0.80 -5.90
CA GLU A 129 26.15 -2.13 -5.36
C GLU A 129 25.49 -3.04 -6.41
N GLY A 130 25.87 -2.88 -7.67
CA GLY A 130 25.26 -3.59 -8.80
C GLY A 130 25.64 -5.08 -8.87
N ALA A 131 25.00 -5.81 -9.80
CA ALA A 131 25.33 -7.22 -10.08
C ALA A 131 26.80 -7.45 -10.51
N LEU A 132 27.54 -6.39 -10.82
CA LEU A 132 28.96 -6.39 -11.15
C LEU A 132 29.89 -6.48 -9.93
N ASN A 133 29.37 -6.41 -8.69
CA ASN A 133 30.15 -6.65 -7.45
C ASN A 133 30.27 -8.13 -7.06
N ARG A 134 29.78 -9.06 -7.90
CA ARG A 134 29.92 -10.51 -7.67
C ARG A 134 31.35 -10.95 -7.97
N THR A 135 31.84 -11.97 -7.28
CA THR A 135 33.20 -12.54 -7.41
C THR A 135 33.59 -12.91 -8.84
N HIS A 136 32.61 -13.26 -9.69
CA HIS A 136 32.78 -13.40 -11.14
C HIS A 136 31.90 -12.38 -11.86
N ASN A 137 32.43 -11.18 -12.10
CA ASN A 137 31.76 -10.12 -12.86
C ASN A 137 32.06 -10.17 -14.38
N GLY A 138 32.93 -11.11 -14.79
CA GLY A 138 33.22 -11.41 -16.18
C GLY A 138 34.11 -10.40 -16.91
N GLY A 139 34.77 -9.49 -16.18
CA GLY A 139 35.75 -8.54 -16.73
C GLY A 139 35.16 -7.40 -17.58
N PRO A 140 35.99 -6.42 -17.98
CA PRO A 140 35.61 -5.31 -18.85
C PRO A 140 35.32 -5.75 -20.30
N PRO A 141 34.62 -4.94 -21.12
CA PRO A 141 34.16 -3.58 -20.84
C PRO A 141 32.86 -3.51 -20.03
N PHE A 142 32.75 -2.50 -19.17
CA PHE A 142 31.57 -2.21 -18.38
C PHE A 142 30.80 -1.00 -18.95
N TYR A 143 29.48 -1.03 -18.83
CA TYR A 143 28.59 -0.05 -19.43
C TYR A 143 27.71 0.63 -18.38
N VAL A 144 27.62 1.96 -18.45
CA VAL A 144 26.55 2.71 -17.79
C VAL A 144 25.46 2.98 -18.81
N TYR A 145 24.22 2.70 -18.45
CA TYR A 145 23.07 2.90 -19.30
C TYR A 145 21.94 3.63 -18.59
N VAL A 146 21.06 4.25 -19.38
CA VAL A 146 19.71 4.64 -18.98
C VAL A 146 18.72 3.84 -19.81
N THR A 147 17.72 3.23 -19.17
CA THR A 147 16.63 2.51 -19.84
C THR A 147 15.30 3.12 -19.46
N GLY A 148 14.35 3.16 -20.38
CA GLY A 148 13.13 3.94 -20.22
C GLY A 148 12.02 3.54 -21.18
N GLY A 149 10.83 3.97 -20.83
CA GLY A 149 9.64 3.86 -21.65
C GLY A 149 8.65 4.95 -21.30
N ARG A 150 7.66 5.11 -22.16
CA ARG A 150 6.52 5.99 -21.90
C ARG A 150 5.60 5.31 -20.88
N ALA A 151 5.05 6.04 -19.94
CA ALA A 151 4.14 5.47 -18.96
C ALA A 151 2.71 5.30 -19.46
N ASP A 152 2.32 6.08 -20.47
CA ASP A 152 1.04 6.01 -21.17
C ASP A 152 1.08 5.06 -22.37
N GLN A 153 2.24 4.45 -22.67
CA GLN A 153 2.29 3.49 -23.76
C GLN A 153 1.42 2.26 -23.41
N PRO A 154 0.78 1.64 -24.41
CA PRO A 154 0.14 0.35 -24.24
C PRO A 154 1.20 -0.65 -23.78
N ARG A 155 1.21 -0.98 -22.49
CA ARG A 155 2.07 -2.07 -22.01
C ARG A 155 1.54 -3.37 -22.60
N ARG A 156 2.42 -4.38 -22.71
CA ARG A 156 1.97 -5.75 -22.86
C ARG A 156 0.90 -5.97 -21.80
N VAL A 157 -0.27 -6.16 -22.37
CA VAL A 157 -1.56 -5.88 -21.80
C VAL A 157 -1.73 -6.61 -20.46
N PRO A 158 -2.40 -6.05 -19.42
CA PRO A 158 -2.80 -6.84 -18.24
C PRO A 158 -3.44 -8.18 -18.64
N CYS A 159 -4.29 -8.13 -19.67
CA CYS A 159 -4.93 -9.25 -20.31
C CYS A 159 -4.03 -10.14 -21.18
N SER A 160 -2.81 -9.72 -21.56
CA SER A 160 -1.85 -10.59 -22.27
C SER A 160 -1.42 -11.76 -21.40
N HIS A 161 -1.37 -11.57 -20.09
CA HIS A 161 -1.16 -12.66 -19.15
C HIS A 161 -2.33 -13.66 -19.22
N ALA A 162 -3.59 -13.20 -19.26
CA ALA A 162 -4.74 -14.08 -19.42
C ALA A 162 -4.67 -14.92 -20.72
N VAL A 163 -4.25 -14.31 -21.83
CA VAL A 163 -4.01 -15.02 -23.10
C VAL A 163 -2.88 -16.06 -22.97
N GLN A 164 -1.77 -15.69 -22.34
CA GLN A 164 -0.62 -16.59 -22.13
C GLN A 164 -0.97 -17.76 -21.19
N THR A 165 -1.67 -17.48 -20.08
CA THR A 165 -2.18 -18.50 -19.16
C THR A 165 -3.15 -19.44 -19.87
N ALA A 166 -4.04 -18.92 -20.72
CA ALA A 166 -4.94 -19.75 -21.50
C ALA A 166 -4.18 -20.67 -22.48
N ARG A 167 -3.15 -20.16 -23.15
CA ARG A 167 -2.28 -20.97 -24.03
C ARG A 167 -1.53 -22.06 -23.27
N ALA A 168 -0.93 -21.71 -22.13
CA ALA A 168 -0.22 -22.66 -21.29
C ALA A 168 -1.16 -23.77 -20.79
N SER A 169 -2.33 -23.40 -20.27
CA SER A 169 -3.33 -24.36 -19.80
C SER A 169 -3.82 -25.32 -20.89
N LEU A 170 -3.92 -24.88 -22.15
CA LEU A 170 -4.27 -25.75 -23.28
C LEU A 170 -3.09 -26.60 -23.77
N ALA A 171 -1.86 -26.12 -23.63
CA ALA A 171 -0.67 -26.93 -23.91
C ALA A 171 -0.56 -28.09 -22.91
N ASP A 172 -0.83 -27.82 -21.63
CA ASP A 172 -0.81 -28.83 -20.56
C ASP A 172 -2.00 -29.81 -20.65
N ASN A 173 -3.15 -29.35 -21.15
CA ASN A 173 -4.34 -30.19 -21.34
C ASN A 173 -5.12 -29.82 -22.62
N PRO A 174 -4.74 -30.37 -23.79
CA PRO A 174 -5.35 -30.04 -25.07
C PRO A 174 -6.85 -30.36 -25.16
N GLY A 175 -7.30 -31.40 -24.45
CA GLY A 175 -8.69 -31.88 -24.46
C GLY A 175 -9.62 -31.17 -23.48
N GLY A 176 -9.10 -30.64 -22.38
CA GLY A 176 -9.89 -30.11 -21.26
C GLY A 176 -10.33 -28.63 -21.36
N GLY A 177 -9.99 -27.94 -22.45
CA GLY A 177 -10.26 -26.51 -22.59
C GLY A 177 -11.73 -26.16 -22.83
N THR A 178 -12.29 -25.26 -22.03
CA THR A 178 -13.62 -24.68 -22.30
C THR A 178 -13.61 -23.85 -23.60
N PRO A 179 -14.76 -23.64 -24.26
CA PRO A 179 -14.84 -22.77 -25.44
C PRO A 179 -14.25 -21.38 -25.19
N ALA A 180 -14.53 -20.78 -24.02
CA ALA A 180 -13.97 -19.50 -23.62
C ALA A 180 -12.43 -19.54 -23.52
N LEU A 181 -11.85 -20.58 -22.92
CA LEU A 181 -10.41 -20.74 -22.77
C LEU A 181 -9.70 -20.84 -24.13
N ARG A 182 -10.27 -21.58 -25.08
CA ARG A 182 -9.76 -21.66 -26.46
C ARG A 182 -9.81 -20.31 -27.16
N ARG A 183 -10.89 -19.54 -26.97
CA ARG A 183 -11.01 -18.18 -27.50
C ARG A 183 -9.96 -17.24 -26.91
N PHE A 184 -9.70 -17.31 -25.60
CA PHE A 184 -8.63 -16.54 -24.97
C PHE A 184 -7.26 -16.89 -25.55
N ALA A 185 -6.95 -18.18 -25.69
CA ALA A 185 -5.66 -18.62 -26.22
C ALA A 185 -5.43 -18.21 -27.68
N ALA A 186 -6.50 -18.15 -28.49
CA ALA A 186 -6.46 -17.75 -29.89
C ALA A 186 -6.24 -16.24 -30.09
N LEU A 187 -6.42 -15.40 -29.06
CA LEU A 187 -6.22 -13.96 -29.21
C LEU A 187 -4.76 -13.62 -29.54
N PRO A 188 -4.51 -12.73 -30.51
CA PRO A 188 -3.19 -12.11 -30.69
C PRO A 188 -2.80 -11.33 -29.44
N LEU A 189 -1.55 -11.46 -28.97
CA LEU A 189 -1.08 -10.74 -27.77
C LEU A 189 -1.15 -9.22 -27.90
N ARG A 190 -1.09 -8.70 -29.14
CA ARG A 190 -1.25 -7.27 -29.43
C ARG A 190 -2.68 -6.77 -29.21
N ASP A 191 -3.67 -7.66 -29.35
CA ASP A 191 -5.10 -7.35 -29.24
C ASP A 191 -5.67 -7.86 -27.91
N ALA A 192 -4.82 -8.26 -26.97
CA ALA A 192 -5.23 -8.95 -25.76
C ALA A 192 -6.16 -8.10 -24.89
N GLU A 193 -6.12 -6.76 -24.92
CA GLU A 193 -6.94 -5.93 -24.02
C GLU A 193 -8.38 -5.99 -24.49
N THR A 194 -8.62 -5.44 -25.67
CA THR A 194 -9.94 -5.40 -26.31
C THR A 194 -10.49 -6.81 -26.48
N GLY A 195 -9.64 -7.76 -26.90
CA GLY A 195 -10.04 -9.15 -27.09
C GLY A 195 -10.49 -9.84 -25.82
N VAL A 196 -9.72 -9.73 -24.73
CA VAL A 196 -10.05 -10.40 -23.46
C VAL A 196 -11.28 -9.76 -22.82
N HIS A 197 -11.39 -8.44 -22.80
CA HIS A 197 -12.59 -7.75 -22.29
C HIS A 197 -13.84 -8.16 -23.05
N ARG A 198 -13.77 -8.20 -24.40
CA ARG A 198 -14.88 -8.67 -25.23
C ARG A 198 -15.26 -10.12 -24.90
N ILE A 199 -14.29 -11.03 -24.79
CA ILE A 199 -14.59 -12.42 -24.44
C ILE A 199 -15.22 -12.47 -23.04
N PHE A 200 -14.68 -11.76 -22.04
CA PHE A 200 -15.26 -11.73 -20.70
C PHE A 200 -16.72 -11.24 -20.72
N GLN A 201 -17.04 -10.23 -21.52
CA GLN A 201 -18.42 -9.75 -21.68
C GLN A 201 -19.31 -10.80 -22.33
N GLU A 202 -18.91 -11.36 -23.47
CA GLU A 202 -19.68 -12.36 -24.20
C GLU A 202 -19.89 -13.67 -23.41
N THR A 203 -18.93 -14.03 -22.54
CA THR A 203 -19.03 -15.23 -21.69
C THR A 203 -19.66 -14.96 -20.33
N GLY A 204 -20.12 -13.74 -20.05
CA GLY A 204 -20.72 -13.37 -18.76
C GLY A 204 -19.74 -13.41 -17.57
N LEU A 205 -18.44 -13.33 -17.83
CA LEU A 205 -17.36 -13.34 -16.83
C LEU A 205 -16.92 -11.91 -16.43
N ALA A 206 -17.35 -10.88 -17.17
CA ALA A 206 -17.19 -9.49 -16.77
C ALA A 206 -18.22 -9.11 -15.69
N ALA A 207 -17.84 -8.22 -14.77
CA ALA A 207 -18.82 -7.52 -13.93
C ALA A 207 -19.37 -6.33 -14.74
N PRO A 208 -20.64 -6.35 -15.18
CA PRO A 208 -21.22 -5.31 -16.03
C PRO A 208 -21.66 -4.10 -15.20
N VAL A 209 -20.78 -3.57 -14.35
CA VAL A 209 -21.07 -2.36 -13.55
C VAL A 209 -20.86 -1.13 -14.44
N PRO A 210 -21.89 -0.30 -14.66
CA PRO A 210 -21.79 0.87 -15.53
C PRO A 210 -20.86 1.93 -14.95
N VAL A 211 -20.05 2.53 -15.84
CA VAL A 211 -19.26 3.73 -15.52
C VAL A 211 -20.15 4.95 -15.67
N SER A 212 -20.47 5.57 -14.54
CA SER A 212 -21.17 6.86 -14.47
C SER A 212 -20.17 8.01 -14.42
N HIS A 213 -20.64 9.25 -14.56
CA HIS A 213 -19.76 10.43 -14.54
C HIS A 213 -20.32 11.51 -13.61
N VAL A 214 -19.48 12.07 -12.75
CA VAL A 214 -19.84 13.14 -11.80
C VAL A 214 -19.08 14.42 -12.12
N ASP A 215 -19.68 15.57 -11.83
CA ASP A 215 -18.96 16.84 -11.95
C ASP A 215 -18.12 17.08 -10.69
N VAL A 216 -16.82 17.31 -10.88
CA VAL A 216 -15.86 17.60 -9.81
C VAL A 216 -15.28 19.01 -9.90
N GLY A 217 -15.85 19.88 -10.74
CA GLY A 217 -15.37 21.25 -10.96
C GLY A 217 -14.15 21.35 -11.86
N LEU A 218 -13.89 20.33 -12.68
CA LEU A 218 -12.88 20.39 -13.74
C LEU A 218 -13.54 20.83 -15.04
N GLU A 219 -13.13 21.98 -15.57
CA GLU A 219 -13.64 22.49 -16.84
C GLU A 219 -13.48 21.45 -17.95
N GLY A 220 -14.59 21.19 -18.67
CA GLY A 220 -14.63 20.25 -19.77
C GLY A 220 -14.45 18.77 -19.41
N THR A 221 -14.37 18.41 -18.12
CA THR A 221 -14.11 17.02 -17.70
C THR A 221 -15.07 16.57 -16.61
N ARG A 222 -15.87 15.53 -16.89
CA ARG A 222 -16.62 14.80 -15.86
C ARG A 222 -15.81 13.61 -15.37
N TRP A 223 -15.80 13.37 -14.07
CA TRP A 223 -15.00 12.31 -13.46
C TRP A 223 -15.71 10.96 -13.50
N PRO A 224 -15.05 9.88 -13.97
CA PRO A 224 -15.66 8.56 -14.02
C PRO A 224 -15.79 7.95 -12.62
N VAL A 225 -16.96 7.34 -12.36
CA VAL A 225 -17.27 6.66 -11.10
C VAL A 225 -18.04 5.36 -11.34
N LEU A 226 -17.86 4.40 -10.46
CA LEU A 226 -18.66 3.19 -10.36
C LEU A 226 -19.60 3.35 -9.17
N ARG A 227 -20.87 3.67 -9.43
CA ARG A 227 -21.82 3.96 -8.36
C ARG A 227 -22.01 2.75 -7.46
N ILE A 228 -22.03 2.97 -6.15
CA ILE A 228 -22.18 1.89 -5.17
C ILE A 228 -23.52 1.17 -5.34
N ARG A 229 -24.60 1.91 -5.66
CA ARG A 229 -25.91 1.31 -5.95
C ARG A 229 -25.88 0.33 -7.13
N ASP A 230 -25.02 0.57 -8.12
CA ASP A 230 -24.90 -0.29 -9.30
C ASP A 230 -24.08 -1.55 -8.99
N TRP A 231 -23.07 -1.45 -8.12
CA TRP A 231 -22.41 -2.63 -7.52
C TRP A 231 -23.39 -3.49 -6.75
N VAL A 232 -24.21 -2.87 -5.88
CA VAL A 232 -25.21 -3.59 -5.07
C VAL A 232 -26.22 -4.30 -5.95
N ARG A 233 -26.76 -3.60 -6.96
CA ARG A 233 -27.72 -4.19 -7.90
C ARG A 233 -27.11 -5.40 -8.60
N TYR A 234 -25.90 -5.28 -9.15
CA TYR A 234 -25.19 -6.41 -9.76
C TYR A 234 -25.02 -7.60 -8.80
N LEU A 235 -24.63 -7.33 -7.55
CA LEU A 235 -24.45 -8.39 -6.55
C LEU A 235 -25.78 -9.04 -6.14
N LEU A 236 -26.89 -8.30 -6.14
CA LEU A 236 -28.22 -8.84 -5.88
C LEU A 236 -28.70 -9.70 -7.04
N ASP A 237 -28.65 -9.17 -8.27
CA ASP A 237 -29.10 -9.83 -9.50
C ASP A 237 -28.36 -11.16 -9.73
N THR A 238 -27.12 -11.27 -9.26
CA THR A 238 -26.29 -12.49 -9.38
C THR A 238 -26.29 -13.38 -8.14
N GLY A 239 -27.05 -13.06 -7.10
CA GLY A 239 -27.12 -13.84 -5.86
C GLY A 239 -25.80 -13.88 -5.09
N ARG A 240 -25.02 -12.80 -5.16
CA ARG A 240 -23.67 -12.67 -4.60
C ARG A 240 -23.59 -11.74 -3.39
N LEU A 241 -24.58 -10.86 -3.18
CA LEU A 241 -24.50 -9.83 -2.14
C LEU A 241 -24.14 -10.38 -0.75
N TRP A 242 -24.86 -11.40 -0.29
CA TRP A 242 -24.70 -11.97 1.05
C TRP A 242 -23.35 -12.67 1.26
N LYS A 243 -22.78 -13.29 0.22
CA LYS A 243 -21.47 -13.94 0.29
C LYS A 243 -20.33 -12.93 0.27
N GLN A 244 -20.53 -11.80 -0.41
CA GLN A 244 -19.50 -10.79 -0.63
C GLN A 244 -19.46 -9.75 0.49
N LEU A 245 -20.63 -9.31 0.99
CA LEU A 245 -20.74 -8.27 2.03
C LEU A 245 -21.00 -8.82 3.44
N CYS A 246 -21.46 -10.07 3.58
CA CYS A 246 -21.80 -10.67 4.88
C CYS A 246 -21.13 -12.03 5.16
N GLY A 247 -20.41 -12.59 4.18
CA GLY A 247 -19.66 -13.85 4.33
C GLY A 247 -20.52 -15.09 4.57
N VAL A 248 -21.80 -15.06 4.16
CA VAL A 248 -22.75 -16.18 4.32
C VAL A 248 -23.20 -16.75 2.98
N PRO A 249 -23.70 -17.99 2.90
CA PRO A 249 -24.03 -18.61 1.61
C PRO A 249 -25.40 -18.22 1.06
N THR A 250 -26.36 -17.82 1.90
CA THR A 250 -27.73 -17.47 1.47
C THR A 250 -28.22 -16.14 2.03
N MET A 251 -29.29 -15.59 1.44
CA MET A 251 -29.98 -14.42 1.98
C MET A 251 -30.60 -14.67 3.35
N ARG A 252 -31.14 -15.87 3.60
CA ARG A 252 -31.71 -16.23 4.91
C ARG A 252 -30.64 -16.19 6.01
N ASP A 253 -29.45 -16.70 5.72
CA ASP A 253 -28.33 -16.62 6.66
C ASP A 253 -27.89 -15.17 6.91
N MET A 254 -28.03 -14.32 5.88
CA MET A 254 -27.73 -12.90 5.99
C MET A 254 -28.71 -12.21 6.94
N THR A 255 -30.02 -12.45 6.81
CA THR A 255 -31.01 -11.79 7.67
C THR A 255 -30.80 -12.14 9.14
N ILE A 256 -30.59 -13.42 9.46
CA ILE A 256 -30.29 -13.89 10.82
C ILE A 256 -29.01 -13.22 11.35
N ARG A 257 -27.97 -13.15 10.52
CA ARG A 257 -26.69 -12.55 10.89
C ARG A 257 -26.81 -11.04 11.13
N LEU A 258 -27.57 -10.33 10.30
CA LEU A 258 -27.77 -8.89 10.42
C LEU A 258 -28.61 -8.55 11.64
N GLU A 259 -29.65 -9.33 11.96
CA GLU A 259 -30.41 -9.18 13.20
C GLU A 259 -29.50 -9.26 14.42
N GLU A 260 -28.65 -10.29 14.49
CA GLU A 260 -27.72 -10.46 15.60
C GLU A 260 -26.64 -9.35 15.62
N PHE A 261 -26.18 -8.90 14.46
CA PHE A 261 -25.25 -7.78 14.34
C PHE A 261 -25.85 -6.52 14.94
N TRP A 262 -27.04 -6.12 14.50
CA TRP A 262 -27.69 -4.90 14.95
C TRP A 262 -28.11 -4.98 16.42
N ARG A 263 -28.52 -6.15 16.91
CA ARG A 263 -28.81 -6.37 18.34
C ARG A 263 -27.57 -6.09 19.20
N ARG A 264 -26.40 -6.59 18.79
CA ARG A 264 -25.13 -6.36 19.49
C ARG A 264 -24.66 -4.91 19.34
N PHE A 265 -24.74 -4.36 18.14
CA PHE A 265 -24.37 -2.98 17.85
C PHE A 265 -25.19 -1.99 18.68
N ARG A 266 -26.50 -2.24 18.88
CA ARG A 266 -27.38 -1.41 19.71
C ARG A 266 -26.94 -1.33 21.17
N ARG A 267 -26.33 -2.40 21.71
CA ARG A 267 -25.82 -2.41 23.09
C ARG A 267 -24.60 -1.50 23.25
N LEU A 268 -23.82 -1.30 22.18
CA LEU A 268 -22.62 -0.48 22.19
C LEU A 268 -22.93 0.97 21.76
N HIS A 269 -23.83 1.15 20.81
CA HIS A 269 -24.18 2.44 20.22
C HIS A 269 -25.71 2.64 20.18
N PRO A 270 -26.38 2.72 21.34
CA PRO A 270 -27.85 2.78 21.39
C PRO A 270 -28.44 3.99 20.66
N GLU A 271 -27.68 5.07 20.54
CA GLU A 271 -28.09 6.34 19.94
C GLU A 271 -27.82 6.45 18.44
N HIS A 272 -27.30 5.40 17.80
CA HIS A 272 -27.00 5.43 16.36
C HIS A 272 -28.29 5.61 15.53
N ASP A 273 -28.26 6.51 14.54
CA ASP A 273 -29.45 6.91 13.75
C ASP A 273 -30.16 5.74 13.04
N VAL A 274 -29.43 4.65 12.75
CA VAL A 274 -29.99 3.41 12.18
C VAL A 274 -31.18 2.87 12.99
N PHE A 275 -31.14 2.96 14.33
CA PHE A 275 -32.21 2.43 15.19
C PHE A 275 -33.45 3.28 15.14
N ARG A 276 -33.28 4.60 15.16
CA ARG A 276 -34.37 5.56 14.96
C ARG A 276 -35.06 5.33 13.61
N ARG A 277 -34.27 5.12 12.55
CA ARG A 277 -34.79 4.82 11.21
C ARG A 277 -35.53 3.48 11.14
N ALA A 278 -35.04 2.47 11.83
CA ALA A 278 -35.74 1.19 11.93
C ALA A 278 -37.08 1.32 12.67
N GLU A 279 -37.10 2.06 13.78
CA GLU A 279 -38.30 2.27 14.61
C GLU A 279 -39.40 3.07 13.89
N CYS A 280 -39.03 4.05 13.07
CA CYS A 280 -39.99 4.77 12.22
C CYS A 280 -40.30 4.08 10.88
N GLY A 281 -39.88 2.83 10.69
CA GLY A 281 -40.20 2.02 9.51
C GLY A 281 -39.50 2.47 8.22
N ARG A 282 -38.44 3.30 8.30
CA ARG A 282 -37.69 3.76 7.13
C ARG A 282 -36.68 2.74 6.60
N LEU A 283 -36.26 1.80 7.43
CA LEU A 283 -35.41 0.67 7.04
C LEU A 283 -35.73 -0.56 7.87
N GLN A 284 -35.29 -1.73 7.41
CA GLN A 284 -35.41 -2.98 8.16
C GLN A 284 -34.03 -3.53 8.51
N LEU A 285 -33.75 -3.69 9.81
CA LEU A 285 -32.46 -4.19 10.31
C LEU A 285 -32.02 -5.54 9.69
N PRO A 286 -32.92 -6.52 9.45
CA PRO A 286 -32.54 -7.79 8.80
C PRO A 286 -32.03 -7.63 7.37
N PHE A 287 -32.26 -6.48 6.74
CA PHE A 287 -31.83 -6.16 5.36
C PHE A 287 -30.87 -4.95 5.31
N ALA A 288 -30.44 -4.45 6.46
CA ALA A 288 -29.49 -3.35 6.57
C ALA A 288 -28.07 -3.89 6.71
N VAL A 289 -27.29 -3.85 5.63
CA VAL A 289 -25.91 -4.36 5.58
C VAL A 289 -24.95 -3.29 6.11
N PRO A 290 -24.22 -3.53 7.21
CA PRO A 290 -23.22 -2.62 7.70
C PRO A 290 -21.99 -2.62 6.79
N ILE A 291 -21.56 -1.44 6.35
CA ILE A 291 -20.38 -1.26 5.51
C ILE A 291 -19.40 -0.25 6.11
N TRP A 292 -18.13 -0.40 5.74
CA TRP A 292 -17.12 0.64 5.89
C TRP A 292 -16.86 1.27 4.54
N SER A 293 -16.82 2.61 4.49
CA SER A 293 -16.11 3.27 3.40
C SER A 293 -14.61 3.18 3.67
N HIS A 294 -13.83 3.02 2.62
CA HIS A 294 -12.39 2.87 2.67
C HIS A 294 -11.73 3.86 1.72
N SER A 295 -10.73 4.55 2.25
CA SER A 295 -9.98 5.59 1.57
C SER A 295 -8.50 5.35 1.74
N ASP A 296 -7.76 5.27 0.65
CA ASP A 296 -6.32 4.99 0.68
C ASP A 296 -5.59 5.86 -0.35
N GLU A 297 -4.42 6.37 0.03
CA GLU A 297 -3.51 7.08 -0.88
C GLU A 297 -2.36 6.15 -1.29
N GLY A 298 -2.69 5.19 -2.14
CA GLY A 298 -1.72 4.26 -2.71
C GLY A 298 -0.73 4.93 -3.67
N ARG A 299 0.15 4.11 -4.27
CA ARG A 299 1.09 4.56 -5.30
C ARG A 299 0.70 4.02 -6.67
N SER A 300 0.52 4.92 -7.63
CA SER A 300 0.38 4.60 -9.04
C SER A 300 1.63 3.92 -9.59
N GLN A 301 1.54 3.41 -10.81
CA GLN A 301 2.70 2.84 -11.49
C GLN A 301 3.84 3.84 -11.54
N LYS A 302 3.64 5.15 -11.79
CA LYS A 302 4.71 6.18 -11.77
C LYS A 302 5.23 6.55 -10.37
N GLN A 303 4.89 5.78 -9.33
CA GLN A 303 5.13 6.12 -7.92
C GLN A 303 4.47 7.44 -7.48
N ARG A 304 3.53 7.98 -8.27
CA ARG A 304 2.71 9.13 -7.89
C ARG A 304 1.57 8.65 -7.01
N ALA A 305 1.23 9.42 -5.99
CA ALA A 305 0.10 9.14 -5.11
C ALA A 305 -1.23 9.07 -5.90
N ILE A 306 -2.07 8.11 -5.54
CA ILE A 306 -3.43 7.93 -6.08
C ILE A 306 -4.42 7.73 -4.92
N MET A 307 -5.40 8.60 -4.82
CA MET A 307 -6.53 8.44 -3.91
C MET A 307 -7.48 7.38 -4.46
N VAL A 308 -7.88 6.45 -3.61
CA VAL A 308 -8.85 5.39 -3.92
C VAL A 308 -10.01 5.51 -2.94
N LEU A 309 -11.24 5.58 -3.47
CA LEU A 309 -12.47 5.55 -2.70
C LEU A 309 -13.22 4.26 -2.99
N SER A 310 -13.48 3.46 -1.97
CA SER A 310 -14.18 2.17 -2.08
C SER A 310 -15.05 1.89 -0.86
N VAL A 311 -15.86 0.84 -0.93
CA VAL A 311 -16.62 0.30 0.21
C VAL A 311 -16.34 -1.18 0.41
N HIS A 312 -16.51 -1.66 1.63
CA HIS A 312 -16.48 -3.08 1.93
C HIS A 312 -17.42 -3.43 3.08
N GLY A 313 -17.85 -4.69 3.16
CA GLY A 313 -18.66 -5.17 4.28
C GLY A 313 -17.90 -5.04 5.60
N CYS A 314 -18.61 -4.67 6.68
CA CYS A 314 -18.10 -4.84 8.04
C CYS A 314 -17.93 -6.32 8.36
N LEU A 315 -18.87 -7.12 7.86
CA LEU A 315 -18.90 -8.56 7.92
C LEU A 315 -18.24 -9.16 6.68
N GLY A 316 -17.80 -10.41 6.79
CA GLY A 316 -17.16 -11.14 5.72
C GLY A 316 -16.87 -12.58 6.10
N ARG A 317 -15.92 -13.21 5.42
CA ARG A 317 -15.62 -14.64 5.59
C ARG A 317 -14.91 -14.96 6.90
N GLY A 318 -14.29 -13.97 7.53
CA GLY A 318 -13.45 -14.12 8.72
C GLY A 318 -11.99 -13.78 8.46
N THR A 319 -11.18 -14.09 9.46
CA THR A 319 -9.72 -14.23 9.37
C THR A 319 -9.37 -15.70 9.08
N GLN A 320 -8.11 -16.00 8.71
CA GLN A 320 -7.69 -17.39 8.55
C GLN A 320 -7.88 -18.18 9.86
N ALA A 321 -7.49 -17.59 10.99
CA ALA A 321 -7.68 -18.20 12.31
C ALA A 321 -9.17 -18.50 12.60
N TYR A 322 -10.07 -17.56 12.30
CA TYR A 322 -11.51 -17.78 12.44
C TYR A 322 -12.00 -18.94 11.55
N LEU A 323 -11.52 -19.04 10.32
CA LEU A 323 -11.89 -20.14 9.42
C LEU A 323 -11.37 -21.48 9.93
N ASP A 324 -10.16 -21.50 10.48
CA ASP A 324 -9.58 -22.69 11.10
C ASP A 324 -10.38 -23.13 12.34
N ASP A 325 -10.83 -22.18 13.16
CA ASP A 325 -11.68 -22.44 14.32
C ASP A 325 -13.06 -22.97 13.89
N VAL A 326 -13.68 -22.36 12.87
CA VAL A 326 -14.97 -22.83 12.30
C VAL A 326 -14.84 -24.22 11.68
N ALA A 327 -13.68 -24.55 11.10
CA ALA A 327 -13.42 -25.89 10.57
C ALA A 327 -13.31 -26.95 11.67
N ARG A 328 -12.85 -26.57 12.87
CA ARG A 328 -12.81 -27.44 14.06
C ARG A 328 -14.14 -27.54 14.77
N ASP A 329 -14.88 -26.43 14.85
CA ASP A 329 -16.16 -26.31 15.53
C ASP A 329 -17.12 -25.44 14.70
N SER A 330 -18.07 -26.09 14.04
CA SER A 330 -19.02 -25.42 13.15
C SER A 330 -19.95 -24.44 13.87
N THR A 331 -20.14 -24.58 15.19
CA THR A 331 -20.94 -23.65 16.01
C THR A 331 -20.29 -22.26 16.06
N LYS A 332 -18.96 -22.18 15.92
CA LYS A 332 -18.23 -20.89 15.83
C LYS A 332 -18.64 -20.05 14.63
N ARG A 333 -19.30 -20.65 13.63
CA ARG A 333 -19.86 -19.94 12.46
C ARG A 333 -21.02 -19.03 12.82
N GLU A 334 -21.62 -19.20 13.99
CA GLU A 334 -22.54 -18.25 14.61
C GLU A 334 -21.82 -16.97 15.05
N GLY A 335 -20.52 -17.05 15.30
CA GLY A 335 -19.65 -15.88 15.27
C GLY A 335 -19.71 -15.21 13.90
N MET A 336 -19.63 -13.89 13.85
CA MET A 336 -19.63 -13.20 12.55
C MET A 336 -18.19 -12.95 12.10
N GLY A 337 -17.87 -13.37 10.88
CA GLY A 337 -16.53 -13.20 10.33
C GLY A 337 -16.28 -11.74 9.94
N LEU A 338 -15.05 -11.27 10.12
CA LEU A 338 -14.58 -10.01 9.55
C LEU A 338 -14.23 -10.14 8.05
N ASN A 339 -14.18 -9.03 7.34
CA ASN A 339 -13.87 -9.03 5.91
C ASN A 339 -12.35 -9.00 5.61
N PHE A 340 -11.62 -10.02 6.06
CA PHE A 340 -10.16 -10.12 5.87
C PHE A 340 -9.71 -11.26 4.96
N VAL A 341 -10.53 -12.29 4.76
CA VAL A 341 -10.23 -13.40 3.85
C VAL A 341 -10.98 -13.26 2.54
N GLY A 342 -10.24 -13.34 1.43
CA GLY A 342 -10.75 -13.32 0.08
C GLY A 342 -9.98 -12.35 -0.82
N PRO A 343 -10.10 -12.47 -2.14
CA PRO A 343 -9.47 -11.52 -3.05
C PRO A 343 -10.16 -10.16 -2.91
N SER A 344 -9.38 -9.08 -2.82
CA SER A 344 -9.86 -7.70 -2.65
C SER A 344 -10.88 -7.30 -3.72
N TRP A 345 -10.78 -7.84 -4.94
CA TRP A 345 -11.72 -7.56 -6.03
C TRP A 345 -13.12 -8.14 -5.80
N SER A 346 -13.28 -9.03 -4.82
CA SER A 346 -14.57 -9.61 -4.42
C SER A 346 -15.11 -9.07 -3.10
N THR A 347 -14.28 -8.34 -2.35
CA THR A 347 -14.60 -7.87 -0.99
C THR A 347 -14.53 -6.36 -0.84
N GLN A 348 -13.91 -5.65 -1.79
CA GLN A 348 -13.86 -4.19 -1.88
C GLN A 348 -14.45 -3.72 -3.21
N PHE A 349 -15.41 -2.82 -3.13
CA PHE A 349 -16.16 -2.29 -4.27
C PHE A 349 -15.73 -0.85 -4.53
N LEU A 350 -15.05 -0.65 -5.65
CA LEU A 350 -14.49 0.64 -6.04
C LEU A 350 -15.60 1.63 -6.38
N PHE A 351 -15.51 2.85 -5.86
CA PHE A 351 -16.30 4.00 -6.33
C PHE A 351 -15.51 4.81 -7.35
N ALA A 352 -14.32 5.31 -6.98
CA ALA A 352 -13.51 6.14 -7.85
C ALA A 352 -12.02 6.10 -7.47
N VAL A 353 -11.18 6.53 -8.41
CA VAL A 353 -9.77 6.81 -8.16
C VAL A 353 -9.42 8.21 -8.65
N MET A 354 -8.47 8.88 -8.01
CA MET A 354 -7.99 10.20 -8.42
C MET A 354 -6.49 10.34 -8.18
N LEU A 355 -5.73 10.74 -9.20
CA LEU A 355 -4.29 11.01 -9.03
C LEU A 355 -4.07 12.27 -8.21
N ARG A 356 -3.05 12.27 -7.35
CA ARG A 356 -2.67 13.44 -6.55
C ARG A 356 -2.45 14.69 -7.39
N ASP A 357 -1.91 14.56 -8.60
CA ASP A 357 -1.66 15.71 -9.48
C ASP A 357 -2.93 16.50 -9.82
N VAL A 358 -4.10 15.86 -9.75
CA VAL A 358 -5.39 16.47 -10.05
C VAL A 358 -5.85 17.35 -8.88
N TYR A 359 -5.78 16.84 -7.65
CA TYR A 359 -6.29 17.54 -6.46
C TYR A 359 -5.21 18.29 -5.66
N ALA A 360 -3.92 18.13 -5.97
CA ALA A 360 -2.84 18.75 -5.19
C ALA A 360 -2.89 20.28 -5.21
N LYS A 361 -3.28 20.88 -6.36
CA LYS A 361 -3.42 22.33 -6.52
C LYS A 361 -4.82 22.84 -6.19
N LYS A 362 -5.81 21.94 -6.25
CA LYS A 362 -7.24 22.24 -6.13
C LYS A 362 -7.90 21.18 -5.23
N PRO A 363 -7.70 21.23 -3.90
CA PRO A 363 -8.25 20.26 -2.96
C PRO A 363 -9.79 20.14 -3.03
N GLU A 364 -10.47 21.20 -3.46
CA GLU A 364 -11.91 21.25 -3.67
C GLU A 364 -12.40 20.19 -4.68
N ILE A 365 -11.56 19.77 -5.63
CA ILE A 365 -11.90 18.71 -6.59
C ILE A 365 -12.07 17.37 -5.86
N LEU A 366 -11.15 17.07 -4.94
CA LEU A 366 -11.25 15.86 -4.10
C LEU A 366 -12.48 15.93 -3.19
N GLN A 367 -12.77 17.11 -2.61
CA GLN A 367 -13.94 17.30 -1.76
C GLN A 367 -15.26 17.12 -2.54
N ARG A 368 -15.36 17.61 -3.78
CA ARG A 368 -16.52 17.37 -4.64
C ARG A 368 -16.70 15.89 -4.98
N LEU A 369 -15.60 15.18 -5.28
CA LEU A 369 -15.64 13.72 -5.50
C LEU A 369 -16.08 12.98 -4.21
N ALA A 370 -15.59 13.42 -3.04
CA ALA A 370 -15.97 12.86 -1.75
C ALA A 370 -17.45 13.13 -1.42
N GLY A 371 -18.00 14.30 -1.78
CA GLY A 371 -19.43 14.61 -1.66
C GLY A 371 -20.29 13.75 -2.58
N ALA A 372 -19.86 13.54 -3.83
CA ALA A 372 -20.53 12.59 -4.72
C ALA A 372 -20.52 11.16 -4.16
N PHE A 373 -19.40 10.75 -3.53
CA PHE A 373 -19.31 9.46 -2.86
C PHE A 373 -20.26 9.38 -1.65
N ALA A 374 -20.28 10.40 -0.80
CA ALA A 374 -21.17 10.45 0.36
C ALA A 374 -22.66 10.44 -0.04
N SER A 375 -23.02 11.17 -1.09
CA SER A 375 -24.37 11.16 -1.66
C SER A 375 -24.80 9.76 -2.12
N GLU A 376 -23.91 9.01 -2.78
CA GLU A 376 -24.20 7.60 -3.14
C GLU A 376 -24.42 6.72 -1.92
N LEU A 377 -23.60 6.86 -0.88
CA LEU A 377 -23.75 6.11 0.36
C LEU A 377 -25.04 6.48 1.10
N ALA A 378 -25.36 7.77 1.18
CA ALA A 378 -26.56 8.28 1.81
C ALA A 378 -27.84 7.77 1.11
N HIS A 379 -27.81 7.72 -0.23
CA HIS A 379 -28.89 7.12 -1.02
C HIS A 379 -29.05 5.63 -0.70
N CYS A 380 -27.96 4.84 -0.74
CA CYS A 380 -28.03 3.42 -0.40
C CYS A 380 -28.47 3.15 1.04
N ALA A 381 -28.23 4.09 1.96
CA ALA A 381 -28.59 3.97 3.37
C ALA A 381 -30.03 4.44 3.67
N THR A 382 -30.57 5.34 2.84
CA THR A 382 -31.91 5.94 3.05
C THR A 382 -32.96 5.24 2.20
N ASP A 383 -32.71 5.12 0.90
CA ASP A 383 -33.68 4.60 -0.07
C ASP A 383 -33.54 3.09 -0.26
N GLY A 384 -32.35 2.56 0.04
CA GLY A 384 -32.00 1.16 -0.21
C GLY A 384 -31.85 0.86 -1.70
N VAL A 385 -31.48 -0.38 -2.01
CA VAL A 385 -31.32 -0.88 -3.37
C VAL A 385 -32.11 -2.18 -3.51
N ALA A 386 -33.15 -2.15 -4.32
CA ALA A 386 -33.92 -3.33 -4.67
C ALA A 386 -33.37 -3.97 -5.97
N ASP A 387 -33.57 -5.27 -6.12
CA ASP A 387 -33.39 -5.95 -7.40
C ASP A 387 -34.69 -5.96 -8.21
N ALA A 388 -34.59 -6.33 -9.48
CA ALA A 388 -35.73 -6.36 -10.40
C ALA A 388 -36.80 -7.41 -10.04
N LEU A 389 -36.42 -8.49 -9.36
CA LEU A 389 -37.29 -9.57 -8.91
C LEU A 389 -37.97 -9.26 -7.56
N ARG A 390 -37.45 -8.31 -6.77
CA ARG A 390 -37.88 -7.98 -5.40
C ARG A 390 -37.96 -6.47 -5.16
N PRO A 391 -38.83 -5.74 -5.90
CA PRO A 391 -38.96 -4.29 -5.75
C PRO A 391 -39.39 -3.85 -4.35
N ASN A 392 -40.11 -4.70 -3.62
CA ASN A 392 -40.66 -4.38 -2.30
C ASN A 392 -39.74 -4.76 -1.13
N ASN A 393 -38.55 -5.31 -1.39
CA ASN A 393 -37.60 -5.68 -0.33
C ASN A 393 -36.20 -5.15 -0.64
N PRO A 394 -35.98 -3.83 -0.50
CA PRO A 394 -34.69 -3.24 -0.76
C PRO A 394 -33.66 -3.67 0.30
N ILE A 395 -32.39 -3.75 -0.11
CA ILE A 395 -31.25 -3.87 0.79
C ILE A 395 -30.69 -2.48 1.05
N TRP A 396 -30.55 -2.12 2.33
CA TRP A 396 -29.92 -0.88 2.73
C TRP A 396 -28.44 -1.12 3.00
N LEU A 397 -27.56 -0.28 2.47
CA LEU A 397 -26.17 -0.26 2.92
C LEU A 397 -26.01 0.83 3.97
N VAL A 398 -25.59 0.48 5.18
CA VAL A 398 -25.44 1.42 6.30
C VAL A 398 -23.95 1.68 6.54
N PRO A 399 -23.42 2.86 6.15
CA PRO A 399 -22.05 3.24 6.44
C PRO A 399 -21.86 3.51 7.93
N LEU A 400 -20.97 2.74 8.57
CA LEU A 400 -20.62 2.93 10.00
C LEU A 400 -19.46 3.90 10.20
N GLY A 401 -18.76 4.26 9.13
CA GLY A 401 -17.60 5.14 9.16
C GLY A 401 -16.77 5.07 7.89
N THR A 402 -15.75 5.91 7.85
CA THR A 402 -14.69 5.94 6.84
C THR A 402 -13.37 5.51 7.46
N LYS A 403 -12.78 4.47 6.89
CA LYS A 403 -11.48 3.92 7.23
C LYS A 403 -10.46 4.42 6.24
N GLY A 404 -9.23 4.61 6.70
CA GLY A 404 -8.11 4.95 5.85
C GLY A 404 -6.85 5.17 6.66
N ASP A 405 -5.74 5.32 5.97
CA ASP A 405 -4.55 5.85 6.61
C ASP A 405 -4.79 7.31 7.04
N LEU A 406 -4.01 7.79 8.01
CA LEU A 406 -4.21 9.13 8.54
C LEU A 406 -4.05 10.19 7.44
N VAL A 407 -3.20 9.96 6.43
CA VAL A 407 -3.02 10.88 5.29
C VAL A 407 -4.33 11.07 4.53
N ALA A 408 -4.98 9.97 4.15
CA ALA A 408 -6.22 10.00 3.39
C ALA A 408 -7.35 10.60 4.22
N LEU A 409 -7.47 10.21 5.50
CA LEU A 409 -8.47 10.76 6.41
C LEU A 409 -8.30 12.28 6.59
N CYS A 410 -7.08 12.78 6.75
CA CYS A 410 -6.82 14.22 6.86
C CYS A 410 -7.27 15.00 5.62
N LYS A 411 -7.05 14.44 4.43
CA LYS A 411 -7.45 15.08 3.17
C LYS A 411 -8.96 15.06 2.96
N LEU A 412 -9.63 13.96 3.31
CA LEU A 412 -11.08 13.84 3.19
C LEU A 412 -11.81 14.67 4.23
N GLY A 413 -11.33 14.65 5.46
CA GLY A 413 -11.88 15.43 6.57
C GLY A 413 -11.46 16.90 6.58
N SER A 414 -10.57 17.32 5.68
CA SER A 414 -10.00 18.68 5.65
C SER A 414 -9.55 19.15 7.05
N PHE A 415 -8.84 18.28 7.77
CA PHE A 415 -8.55 18.53 9.18
C PHE A 415 -7.58 19.69 9.38
N GLU A 416 -7.95 20.60 10.27
CA GLU A 416 -7.11 21.70 10.77
C GLU A 416 -6.08 21.22 11.79
N ARG A 417 -6.30 20.05 12.42
CA ARG A 417 -5.34 19.39 13.30
C ARG A 417 -5.13 17.93 12.91
N SER A 418 -3.86 17.53 12.83
CA SER A 418 -3.47 16.19 12.39
C SER A 418 -2.04 15.85 12.79
N TYR A 419 -1.69 14.57 12.72
CA TYR A 419 -0.37 14.05 13.07
C TYR A 419 0.77 14.70 12.26
N ALA A 420 0.48 15.32 11.11
CA ALA A 420 1.46 16.07 10.34
C ALA A 420 1.95 17.34 11.06
N ARG A 421 1.24 17.79 12.10
CA ARG A 421 1.58 18.96 12.93
C ARG A 421 2.41 18.63 14.17
N VAL A 422 2.78 17.36 14.37
CA VAL A 422 3.64 16.96 15.50
C VAL A 422 4.91 17.84 15.52
N PRO A 423 5.22 18.52 16.65
CA PRO A 423 6.45 19.28 16.79
C PRO A 423 7.68 18.41 16.51
N LYS A 424 8.58 18.91 15.65
CA LYS A 424 9.79 18.16 15.24
C LYS A 424 11.03 18.53 16.04
N THR A 425 10.93 19.58 16.84
CA THR A 425 11.99 20.15 17.65
C THR A 425 11.40 20.49 19.01
N GLY A 426 12.21 20.45 20.07
CA GLY A 426 11.73 20.71 21.44
C GLY A 426 11.18 22.12 21.66
N GLN A 427 11.37 23.03 20.71
CA GLN A 427 10.74 24.36 20.67
C GLN A 427 10.29 24.66 19.24
N SER A 428 9.11 25.27 19.10
CA SER A 428 8.54 25.77 17.85
C SER A 428 8.26 27.26 17.96
N LYS A 429 8.40 28.01 16.86
CA LYS A 429 8.00 29.43 16.81
C LYS A 429 6.48 29.62 16.76
N THR A 430 5.75 28.56 16.47
CA THR A 430 4.29 28.57 16.32
C THR A 430 3.73 27.48 17.20
N LEU A 431 2.79 27.86 18.08
CA LEU A 431 2.08 26.92 18.94
C LEU A 431 1.36 25.86 18.10
N CYS A 432 1.54 24.60 18.46
CA CYS A 432 0.84 23.49 17.82
C CYS A 432 -0.65 23.56 18.16
N SER A 433 -1.50 23.54 17.12
CA SER A 433 -2.96 23.55 17.26
C SER A 433 -3.55 22.20 17.70
N GLY A 434 -2.70 21.17 17.83
CA GLY A 434 -3.08 19.78 18.09
C GLY A 434 -2.74 18.83 16.94
N ILE A 435 -2.65 17.55 17.27
CA ILE A 435 -2.19 16.47 16.36
C ILE A 435 -3.24 15.38 16.10
N CYS A 436 -4.38 15.42 16.79
CA CYS A 436 -5.44 14.41 16.68
C CYS A 436 -6.72 15.04 16.17
N HIS A 437 -7.46 14.36 15.29
CA HIS A 437 -8.78 14.84 14.87
C HIS A 437 -9.86 14.59 15.93
N LEU A 438 -9.69 13.57 16.77
CA LEU A 438 -10.67 13.18 17.80
C LEU A 438 -10.57 14.01 19.09
N CYS A 439 -9.39 14.50 19.46
CA CYS A 439 -9.14 15.22 20.71
C CYS A 439 -8.16 16.38 20.52
N LEU A 440 -7.82 17.07 21.60
CA LEU A 440 -6.91 18.20 21.61
C LEU A 440 -5.45 17.82 21.95
N ALA A 441 -5.10 16.54 21.86
CA ALA A 441 -3.73 16.06 22.08
C ALA A 441 -2.71 16.85 21.24
N GLY A 442 -1.60 17.24 21.89
CA GLY A 442 -0.50 18.00 21.29
C GLY A 442 -0.79 19.48 21.09
N ARG A 443 -1.87 20.02 21.68
CA ARG A 443 -2.16 21.45 21.65
C ARG A 443 -1.24 22.18 22.62
N GLU A 444 -0.48 23.14 22.11
CA GLU A 444 0.36 24.03 22.91
C GLU A 444 -0.38 25.33 23.20
N SER A 445 -0.10 25.91 24.37
CA SER A 445 -0.61 27.21 24.81
C SER A 445 0.53 28.06 25.35
N GLU A 446 0.35 29.39 25.37
CA GLU A 446 1.29 30.31 26.05
C GLU A 446 1.33 30.05 27.56
N GLU A 447 0.21 29.57 28.11
CA GLU A 447 0.09 29.10 29.49
C GLU A 447 0.45 27.60 29.55
N PRO A 448 1.55 27.21 30.21
CA PRO A 448 1.99 25.80 30.24
C PRO A 448 0.93 24.84 30.78
N GLU A 449 0.12 25.27 31.75
CA GLU A 449 -0.95 24.45 32.35
C GLU A 449 -2.11 24.16 31.38
N ALA A 450 -2.29 25.00 30.36
CA ALA A 450 -3.28 24.81 29.32
C ALA A 450 -2.78 23.96 28.13
N THR A 451 -1.50 23.55 28.16
CA THR A 451 -0.94 22.63 27.16
C THR A 451 -1.46 21.23 27.39
N ILE A 452 -1.84 20.55 26.30
CA ILE A 452 -2.41 19.21 26.35
C ILE A 452 -1.38 18.24 25.74
N PRO A 453 -0.50 17.64 26.56
CA PRO A 453 0.56 16.76 26.06
C PRO A 453 -0.03 15.53 25.38
N PHE A 454 0.47 15.16 24.20
CA PHE A 454 0.02 13.92 23.54
C PHE A 454 0.78 12.68 24.05
N GLU A 455 1.92 12.89 24.68
CA GLU A 455 2.78 11.89 25.31
C GLU A 455 2.33 11.52 26.73
N ASP A 456 1.23 12.09 27.22
CA ASP A 456 0.61 11.66 28.46
C ASP A 456 0.01 10.26 28.25
N LEU A 457 0.74 9.26 28.74
CA LEU A 457 0.39 7.84 28.74
C LEU A 457 -0.10 7.38 30.12
N SER A 458 -0.48 8.31 31.00
CA SER A 458 -1.06 7.97 32.29
C SER A 458 -2.43 7.28 32.14
N SER A 459 -2.98 6.76 33.24
CA SER A 459 -4.30 6.11 33.25
C SER A 459 -5.47 7.08 33.00
N SER A 460 -5.24 8.39 33.18
CA SER A 460 -6.23 9.44 32.92
C SER A 460 -5.55 10.59 32.18
N PRO A 461 -5.20 10.38 30.91
CA PRO A 461 -4.38 11.34 30.21
C PRO A 461 -5.18 12.60 29.88
N ALA A 462 -4.52 13.76 29.92
CA ALA A 462 -5.18 15.07 29.77
C ALA A 462 -6.02 15.18 28.49
N TRP A 463 -5.54 14.59 27.39
CA TRP A 463 -6.22 14.61 26.10
C TRP A 463 -7.52 13.79 26.06
N HIS A 464 -7.70 12.79 26.93
CA HIS A 464 -8.89 11.92 26.90
C HIS A 464 -10.18 12.70 27.15
N HIS A 465 -10.15 13.61 28.13
CA HIS A 465 -11.32 14.43 28.49
C HIS A 465 -11.68 15.45 27.41
N THR A 466 -10.78 15.70 26.46
CA THR A 466 -10.97 16.67 25.36
C THR A 466 -11.56 16.08 24.09
N MET A 467 -11.86 14.77 24.09
CA MET A 467 -12.44 14.10 22.93
C MET A 467 -13.75 14.75 22.50
N PHE A 468 -13.88 15.03 21.20
CA PHE A 468 -15.08 15.59 20.54
C PHE A 468 -15.55 16.98 21.01
N GLN A 469 -14.77 17.67 21.86
CA GLN A 469 -15.14 19.00 22.37
C GLN A 469 -15.06 20.11 21.31
N GLU A 470 -14.13 19.96 20.36
CA GLU A 470 -13.89 20.94 19.30
C GLU A 470 -13.88 20.22 17.95
N ARG A 471 -14.47 20.81 16.91
CA ARG A 471 -14.45 20.23 15.55
C ARG A 471 -13.04 20.37 14.94
N PRO A 472 -12.47 19.35 14.28
CA PRO A 472 -11.14 19.43 13.66
C PRO A 472 -11.19 20.07 12.27
N TRP A 473 -12.28 20.72 11.90
CA TRP A 473 -12.49 21.36 10.60
C TRP A 473 -13.29 22.64 10.77
N ARG A 474 -13.04 23.62 9.90
CA ARG A 474 -13.85 24.84 9.83
C ARG A 474 -15.18 24.63 9.11
N ASN A 475 -15.17 23.88 8.02
CA ASN A 475 -16.36 23.54 7.24
C ASN A 475 -16.63 22.05 7.37
N ARG A 476 -17.91 21.67 7.50
CA ARG A 476 -18.29 20.25 7.57
C ARG A 476 -17.76 19.51 6.32
N PRO A 477 -16.98 18.43 6.47
CA PRO A 477 -16.44 17.69 5.35
C PRO A 477 -17.53 17.07 4.47
N ALA A 478 -17.34 17.10 3.15
CA ALA A 478 -18.31 16.59 2.19
C ALA A 478 -18.60 15.09 2.39
N ILE A 479 -17.61 14.33 2.90
CA ILE A 479 -17.79 12.90 3.18
C ILE A 479 -18.81 12.60 4.30
N LEU A 480 -19.18 13.60 5.09
CA LEU A 480 -20.20 13.49 6.15
C LEU A 480 -21.60 13.89 5.68
N GLU A 481 -21.79 14.24 4.41
CA GLU A 481 -23.10 14.57 3.84
C GLU A 481 -24.00 13.34 3.84
N GLY A 482 -25.14 13.42 4.53
CA GLY A 482 -26.08 12.30 4.66
C GLY A 482 -25.58 11.11 5.49
N ALA A 483 -24.40 11.21 6.12
CA ALA A 483 -23.86 10.15 6.98
C ALA A 483 -24.66 10.03 8.28
N MET A 484 -24.90 8.78 8.71
CA MET A 484 -25.55 8.46 9.99
C MET A 484 -24.55 8.58 11.14
N VAL A 485 -24.26 9.81 11.56
CA VAL A 485 -23.31 10.12 12.64
C VAL A 485 -24.03 10.55 13.92
N GLN A 486 -23.36 10.40 15.06
CA GLN A 486 -23.76 11.09 16.29
C GLN A 486 -23.49 12.59 16.14
N PRO A 487 -24.49 13.48 16.34
CA PRO A 487 -24.32 14.93 16.20
C PRO A 487 -23.22 15.53 17.09
N GLU A 488 -22.99 14.92 18.25
CA GLU A 488 -22.04 15.33 19.28
C GLU A 488 -20.61 14.94 18.89
N ALA A 489 -20.44 13.77 18.25
CA ALA A 489 -19.15 13.19 17.87
C ALA A 489 -19.06 12.80 16.36
N PRO A 490 -19.34 13.69 15.41
CA PRO A 490 -19.25 13.41 13.97
C PRO A 490 -17.84 13.03 13.50
N GLU A 491 -16.80 13.42 14.23
CA GLU A 491 -15.39 13.06 14.00
C GLU A 491 -15.16 11.57 14.12
N GLU A 492 -15.95 10.88 14.94
CA GLU A 492 -15.87 9.44 15.16
C GLU A 492 -16.14 8.65 13.87
N TYR A 493 -16.82 9.27 12.90
CA TYR A 493 -17.00 8.70 11.56
C TYR A 493 -15.66 8.44 10.86
N PHE A 494 -14.60 9.22 11.16
CA PHE A 494 -13.25 8.99 10.65
C PHE A 494 -12.52 7.99 11.55
N ARG A 495 -12.60 6.71 11.18
CA ARG A 495 -12.12 5.57 11.97
C ARG A 495 -10.61 5.40 11.82
N LEU A 496 -9.92 5.37 12.96
CA LEU A 496 -8.51 5.05 13.03
C LEU A 496 -8.25 3.59 12.64
N ASP A 497 -7.29 3.36 11.75
CA ASP A 497 -6.70 2.04 11.57
C ASP A 497 -5.62 1.82 12.63
N ILE A 498 -5.99 1.18 13.73
CA ILE A 498 -5.08 0.88 14.84
C ILE A 498 -3.88 0.05 14.40
N TRP A 499 -4.03 -0.83 13.40
CA TRP A 499 -2.97 -1.72 12.96
C TRP A 499 -1.98 -0.97 12.11
N HIS A 500 -2.46 -0.13 11.19
CA HIS A 500 -1.59 0.75 10.43
C HIS A 500 -0.86 1.73 11.36
N ASN A 501 -1.59 2.39 12.27
CA ASN A 501 -1.02 3.37 13.21
C ASN A 501 0.00 2.74 14.15
N PHE A 502 -0.25 1.52 14.65
CA PHE A 502 0.71 0.82 15.49
C PHE A 502 1.92 0.36 14.68
N HIS A 503 1.72 -0.40 13.58
CA HIS A 503 2.82 -0.98 12.83
C HIS A 503 3.72 0.07 12.17
N MET A 504 3.14 1.14 11.63
CA MET A 504 3.87 2.20 10.94
C MET A 504 4.22 3.39 11.84
N GLY A 505 3.68 3.44 13.06
CA GLY A 505 4.01 4.43 14.09
C GLY A 505 4.81 3.82 15.23
N VAL A 506 4.19 3.67 16.40
CA VAL A 506 4.85 3.34 17.69
C VAL A 506 5.73 2.10 17.62
N ALA A 507 5.30 1.05 16.90
CA ALA A 507 6.07 -0.18 16.79
C ALA A 507 7.46 0.05 16.19
N LYS A 508 7.62 1.01 15.28
CA LYS A 508 8.92 1.28 14.64
C LYS A 508 9.95 1.80 15.62
N THR A 509 9.57 2.86 16.33
CA THR A 509 10.38 3.50 17.35
C THR A 509 10.74 2.50 18.46
N TRP A 510 9.75 1.75 18.95
CA TRP A 510 9.96 0.80 20.03
C TRP A 510 10.85 -0.38 19.62
N LEU A 511 10.63 -0.97 18.45
CA LEU A 511 11.46 -2.06 17.93
C LEU A 511 12.90 -1.59 17.68
N ALA A 512 13.08 -0.44 17.03
CA ALA A 512 14.42 0.10 16.77
C ALA A 512 15.18 0.35 18.08
N SER A 513 14.51 0.96 19.07
CA SER A 513 15.07 1.17 20.41
C SER A 513 15.42 -0.14 21.11
N SER A 514 14.55 -1.16 21.02
CA SER A 514 14.78 -2.47 21.63
C SER A 514 16.03 -3.15 21.06
N PHE A 515 16.22 -3.15 19.74
CA PHE A 515 17.42 -3.75 19.15
C PHE A 515 18.71 -3.01 19.52
N ILE A 516 18.65 -1.68 19.68
CA ILE A 516 19.79 -0.89 20.18
C ILE A 516 20.10 -1.20 21.63
N VAL A 517 19.08 -1.37 22.48
CA VAL A 517 19.27 -1.82 23.87
C VAL A 517 20.03 -3.15 23.90
N PHE A 518 19.63 -4.13 23.08
CA PHE A 518 20.33 -5.42 22.96
C PHE A 518 21.79 -5.26 22.50
N CYS A 519 22.06 -4.37 21.55
CA CYS A 519 23.42 -4.09 21.08
C CYS A 519 24.28 -3.41 22.16
N ASN A 520 23.73 -2.40 22.86
CA ASN A 520 24.45 -1.62 23.87
C ASN A 520 24.74 -2.44 25.13
N MET A 521 23.89 -3.43 25.44
CA MET A 521 24.10 -4.35 26.56
C MET A 521 25.00 -5.55 26.23
N ASN A 522 25.63 -5.57 25.05
CA ASN A 522 26.49 -6.66 24.61
C ASN A 522 25.81 -8.04 24.58
N LEU A 523 24.48 -8.09 24.47
CA LEU A 523 23.73 -9.34 24.27
C LEU A 523 23.91 -9.88 22.84
N ILE A 524 24.27 -8.99 21.91
CA ILE A 524 24.67 -9.35 20.56
C ILE A 524 26.19 -9.29 20.49
N LEU A 525 26.81 -10.38 20.02
CA LEU A 525 28.25 -10.47 19.85
C LEU A 525 28.76 -9.45 18.83
N GLY A 526 29.94 -8.90 19.09
CA GLY A 526 30.64 -7.98 18.18
C GLY A 526 31.41 -6.90 18.95
N ALA A 527 32.60 -6.57 18.48
CA ALA A 527 33.46 -5.53 19.05
C ALA A 527 33.00 -4.12 18.68
N SER A 528 32.34 -3.97 17.52
CA SER A 528 31.78 -2.70 17.06
C SER A 528 30.26 -2.74 16.89
N VAL A 529 29.60 -1.58 16.87
CA VAL A 529 28.15 -1.47 16.61
C VAL A 529 27.78 -2.06 15.24
N LEU A 530 28.63 -1.88 14.23
CA LEU A 530 28.41 -2.45 12.89
C LEU A 530 28.49 -3.97 12.90
N GLU A 531 29.50 -4.53 13.58
CA GLU A 531 29.64 -5.99 13.72
C GLU A 531 28.45 -6.60 14.50
N LYS A 532 27.94 -5.89 15.52
CA LYS A 532 26.71 -6.28 16.21
C LYS A 532 25.50 -6.27 15.27
N PHE A 533 25.38 -5.27 14.40
CA PHE A 533 24.31 -5.22 13.40
C PHE A 533 24.41 -6.36 12.38
N ASP A 534 25.61 -6.73 11.95
CA ASP A 534 25.83 -7.86 11.05
C ASP A 534 25.42 -9.19 11.72
N ASN A 535 25.80 -9.38 12.98
CA ASN A 535 25.40 -10.56 13.76
C ASN A 535 23.88 -10.60 14.00
N LEU A 536 23.27 -9.46 14.31
CA LEU A 536 21.82 -9.36 14.46
C LEU A 536 21.09 -9.67 13.14
N THR A 537 21.65 -9.21 12.01
CA THR A 537 21.14 -9.49 10.67
C THR A 537 21.22 -10.98 10.33
N SER A 538 22.34 -11.64 10.65
CA SER A 538 22.48 -13.08 10.44
C SER A 538 21.43 -13.85 11.26
N GLN A 539 21.27 -13.54 12.54
CA GLN A 539 20.28 -14.19 13.40
C GLN A 539 18.84 -13.97 12.90
N TYR A 540 18.52 -12.78 12.40
CA TYR A 540 17.20 -12.51 11.83
C TYR A 540 16.94 -13.28 10.55
N ARG A 541 17.96 -13.42 9.69
CA ARG A 541 17.87 -14.23 8.47
C ARG A 541 17.59 -15.69 8.81
N ASP A 542 18.33 -16.24 9.77
CA ASP A 542 18.16 -17.63 10.22
C ASP A 542 16.78 -17.85 10.83
N PHE A 543 16.31 -16.91 11.66
CA PHE A 543 14.97 -16.92 12.22
C PHE A 543 13.89 -16.90 11.13
N CYS A 544 14.01 -16.02 10.15
CA CYS A 544 13.05 -15.93 9.04
C CYS A 544 13.04 -17.21 8.21
N HIS A 545 14.21 -17.81 7.94
CA HIS A 545 14.31 -19.07 7.22
C HIS A 545 13.64 -20.21 8.01
N ALA A 546 13.95 -20.35 9.31
CA ALA A 546 13.38 -21.38 10.17
C ALA A 546 11.85 -21.26 10.31
N LYS A 547 11.32 -20.03 10.39
CA LYS A 547 9.88 -19.76 10.50
C LYS A 547 9.17 -19.62 9.15
N ARG A 548 9.89 -19.75 8.02
CA ARG A 548 9.37 -19.54 6.65
C ARG A 548 8.72 -18.16 6.48
N LEU A 549 9.30 -17.14 7.10
CA LEU A 549 8.83 -15.75 7.03
C LEU A 549 9.58 -14.99 5.93
N ALA A 550 8.89 -14.04 5.29
CA ALA A 550 9.51 -13.15 4.32
C ALA A 550 10.39 -12.10 5.03
N MET A 551 11.63 -11.95 4.57
CA MET A 551 12.56 -10.95 5.09
C MET A 551 12.20 -9.57 4.50
N HIS A 552 11.50 -8.73 5.27
CA HIS A 552 11.01 -7.42 4.80
C HIS A 552 12.03 -6.29 4.91
N ILE A 553 13.07 -6.46 5.73
CA ILE A 553 14.28 -5.63 5.75
C ILE A 553 15.45 -6.50 5.29
N GLN A 554 16.43 -5.93 4.59
CA GLN A 554 17.60 -6.70 4.13
C GLN A 554 18.63 -6.93 5.24
N GLY A 555 18.66 -6.04 6.23
CA GLY A 555 19.50 -6.14 7.41
C GLY A 555 19.30 -4.98 8.36
N PHE A 556 19.84 -5.12 9.56
CA PHE A 556 19.95 -4.05 10.53
C PHE A 556 21.10 -3.14 10.13
N THR A 557 20.81 -1.87 9.98
CA THR A 557 21.79 -0.83 9.68
C THR A 557 21.39 0.43 10.45
N ARG A 558 22.29 1.41 10.49
CA ARG A 558 21.97 2.75 10.99
C ARG A 558 20.74 3.34 10.29
N ASP A 559 20.63 3.17 8.97
CA ASP A 559 19.45 3.63 8.23
C ASP A 559 18.19 2.85 8.62
N THR A 560 18.23 1.51 8.61
CA THR A 560 17.07 0.67 8.97
C THR A 560 16.52 1.00 10.36
N LEU A 561 17.40 1.32 11.31
CA LEU A 561 17.05 1.68 12.70
C LEU A 561 16.75 3.18 12.87
N GLY A 562 16.99 4.01 11.85
CA GLY A 562 16.73 5.44 11.87
C GLY A 562 17.68 6.21 12.78
N ILE A 563 18.97 5.85 12.78
CA ILE A 563 20.01 6.40 13.66
C ILE A 563 21.02 7.15 12.80
N SER A 564 21.05 8.48 12.94
CA SER A 564 21.99 9.35 12.23
C SER A 564 23.33 9.52 12.95
N SER A 565 23.33 9.36 14.28
CA SER A 565 24.51 9.44 15.15
C SER A 565 24.30 8.64 16.44
N ASP A 566 25.35 8.42 17.23
CA ASP A 566 25.24 7.64 18.47
C ASP A 566 24.39 8.33 19.54
N ASN A 567 24.13 9.64 19.39
CA ASN A 567 23.22 10.43 20.24
C ASN A 567 21.79 10.55 19.65
N SER A 568 21.53 9.95 18.49
CA SER A 568 20.21 10.04 17.86
C SER A 568 19.25 8.99 18.42
N PHE A 569 18.00 9.40 18.59
CA PHE A 569 16.95 8.53 19.06
C PHE A 569 16.51 7.55 17.95
N PRO A 570 16.47 6.23 18.20
CA PRO A 570 16.08 5.25 17.18
C PRO A 570 14.61 5.40 16.75
N ALA A 571 14.36 5.58 15.45
CA ALA A 571 13.02 5.79 14.91
C ALA A 571 12.48 4.62 14.05
N GLY A 572 13.38 3.80 13.48
CA GLY A 572 13.07 2.75 12.52
C GLY A 572 12.59 3.29 11.16
N HIS A 573 13.26 2.92 10.05
CA HIS A 573 12.97 3.46 8.70
C HIS A 573 12.43 2.45 7.69
N TRP A 574 11.84 1.33 8.11
CA TRP A 574 11.16 0.44 7.17
C TRP A 574 9.80 0.98 6.70
N ASN A 575 9.35 0.52 5.52
CA ASN A 575 8.20 1.08 4.80
C ASN A 575 6.97 0.15 4.72
N LYS A 576 7.00 -1.01 5.40
CA LYS A 576 5.92 -2.01 5.34
C LYS A 576 5.54 -2.45 6.74
N GLY A 577 4.25 -2.41 7.07
CA GLY A 577 3.75 -2.79 8.40
C GLY A 577 4.08 -4.24 8.79
N ALA A 578 4.07 -5.16 7.81
CA ALA A 578 4.47 -6.55 8.02
C ALA A 578 5.93 -6.70 8.49
N ALA A 579 6.80 -5.73 8.23
CA ALA A 579 8.16 -5.74 8.78
C ALA A 579 8.12 -5.59 10.30
N SER A 580 7.29 -4.70 10.84
CA SER A 580 7.09 -4.54 12.29
C SER A 580 6.60 -5.85 12.92
N THR A 581 5.64 -6.52 12.30
CA THR A 581 5.15 -7.83 12.77
C THR A 581 6.26 -8.87 12.83
N ASN A 582 7.06 -9.03 11.78
CA ASN A 582 8.15 -10.01 11.76
C ASN A 582 9.26 -9.66 12.76
N LEU A 583 9.57 -8.37 12.92
CA LEU A 583 10.55 -7.89 13.88
C LEU A 583 10.09 -8.08 15.33
N MET A 584 8.79 -7.94 15.63
CA MET A 584 8.25 -8.28 16.96
C MET A 584 8.41 -9.76 17.28
N LEU A 585 8.10 -10.65 16.31
CA LEU A 585 8.31 -12.09 16.48
C LEU A 585 9.79 -12.43 16.68
N PHE A 586 10.68 -11.74 15.97
CA PHE A 586 12.12 -11.90 16.15
C PHE A 586 12.62 -11.37 17.50
N LEU A 587 12.12 -10.21 17.94
CA LEU A 587 12.46 -9.65 19.25
C LEU A 587 12.00 -10.59 20.38
N GLN A 588 10.80 -11.16 20.27
CA GLN A 588 10.34 -12.20 21.20
C GLN A 588 11.32 -13.38 21.25
N PHE A 589 11.75 -13.89 20.09
CA PHE A 589 12.74 -14.97 20.01
C PHE A 589 14.07 -14.60 20.67
N LEU A 590 14.54 -13.35 20.52
CA LEU A 590 15.75 -12.88 21.20
C LEU A 590 15.55 -12.77 22.71
N CYS A 591 14.42 -12.24 23.19
CA CYS A 591 14.12 -12.17 24.62
C CYS A 591 14.09 -13.56 25.27
N GLU A 592 13.44 -14.53 24.63
CA GLU A 592 13.39 -15.92 25.10
C GLU A 592 14.79 -16.55 25.19
N ARG A 593 15.68 -16.26 24.24
CA ARG A 593 17.04 -16.83 24.20
C ARG A 593 18.08 -16.11 25.04
N LEU A 594 17.99 -14.78 25.17
CA LEU A 594 19.09 -13.94 25.66
C LEU A 594 18.76 -13.19 26.95
N VAL A 595 17.48 -13.08 27.33
CA VAL A 595 17.07 -12.33 28.53
C VAL A 595 16.51 -13.28 29.59
N ILE A 596 15.57 -14.15 29.20
CA ILE A 596 15.00 -15.15 30.11
C ILE A 596 16.06 -16.19 30.50
N ALA A 597 16.88 -16.63 29.53
CA ALA A 597 17.92 -17.61 29.78
C ALA A 597 19.09 -17.08 30.64
N THR A 598 19.22 -15.76 30.81
CA THR A 598 20.30 -15.13 31.58
C THR A 598 19.83 -14.48 32.88
N GLU A 599 18.56 -14.65 33.26
CA GLU A 599 17.95 -14.06 34.48
C GLU A 599 18.29 -12.57 34.68
N SER A 600 18.24 -11.77 33.60
CA SER A 600 18.69 -10.37 33.69
C SER A 600 17.72 -9.49 34.48
N GLU A 601 18.22 -8.82 35.51
CA GLU A 601 17.47 -7.82 36.29
C GLU A 601 17.56 -6.39 35.70
N ASN A 602 18.12 -6.23 34.50
CA ASN A 602 18.31 -4.91 33.93
C ASN A 602 16.96 -4.22 33.65
N PRO A 603 16.70 -3.01 34.20
CA PRO A 603 15.39 -2.36 34.10
C PRO A 603 14.98 -2.04 32.66
N LEU A 604 15.93 -1.78 31.76
CA LEU A 604 15.64 -1.51 30.35
C LEU A 604 15.26 -2.80 29.60
N LEU A 605 15.89 -3.95 29.90
CA LEU A 605 15.48 -5.23 29.32
C LEU A 605 14.13 -5.69 29.85
N LEU A 606 13.92 -5.51 31.16
CA LEU A 606 12.62 -5.77 31.78
C LEU A 606 11.53 -4.88 31.17
N ALA A 607 11.83 -3.61 30.85
CA ALA A 607 10.91 -2.75 30.12
C ALA A 607 10.59 -3.29 28.71
N VAL A 608 11.59 -3.78 27.96
CA VAL A 608 11.36 -4.41 26.64
C VAL A 608 10.44 -5.63 26.75
N VAL A 609 10.70 -6.52 27.72
CA VAL A 609 9.91 -7.74 27.95
C VAL A 609 8.49 -7.41 28.44
N ALA A 610 8.35 -6.44 29.34
CA ALA A 610 7.08 -5.95 29.83
C ALA A 610 6.24 -5.36 28.69
N TRP A 611 6.85 -4.57 27.79
CA TRP A 611 6.17 -4.01 26.63
C TRP A 611 5.78 -5.07 25.59
N LEU A 612 6.62 -6.09 25.35
CA LEU A 612 6.22 -7.24 24.53
C LEU A 612 4.98 -7.93 25.08
N SER A 613 4.97 -8.18 26.40
CA SER A 613 3.85 -8.83 27.10
C SER A 613 2.59 -7.95 27.09
N PHE A 614 2.74 -6.66 27.37
CA PHE A 614 1.67 -5.67 27.32
C PHE A 614 1.08 -5.59 25.92
N THR A 615 1.92 -5.43 24.90
CA THR A 615 1.49 -5.37 23.50
C THR A 615 0.75 -6.65 23.12
N ARG A 616 1.23 -7.83 23.50
CA ARG A 616 0.49 -9.09 23.27
C ARG A 616 -0.89 -9.07 23.92
N ARG A 617 -1.02 -8.62 25.17
CA ARG A 617 -2.31 -8.53 25.88
C ARG A 617 -3.24 -7.50 25.24
N VAL A 618 -2.73 -6.31 24.92
CA VAL A 618 -3.50 -5.25 24.27
C VAL A 618 -3.92 -5.67 22.87
N LEU A 619 -3.04 -6.29 22.08
CA LEU A 619 -3.40 -6.76 20.75
C LEU A 619 -4.39 -7.92 20.80
N LEU A 620 -4.29 -8.81 21.81
CA LEU A 620 -5.31 -9.84 22.05
C LEU A 620 -6.63 -9.23 22.50
N PHE A 621 -6.60 -8.19 23.34
CA PHE A 621 -7.79 -7.45 23.75
C PHE A 621 -8.39 -6.63 22.61
N CYS A 622 -7.58 -6.00 21.77
CA CYS A 622 -8.05 -5.27 20.59
C CYS A 622 -8.57 -6.26 19.54
N TYR A 623 -7.91 -7.41 19.37
CA TYR A 623 -8.43 -8.47 18.52
C TYR A 623 -9.74 -9.04 19.08
N SER A 624 -9.85 -9.25 20.40
CA SER A 624 -11.14 -9.63 20.99
C SER A 624 -12.13 -8.49 20.83
N VAL A 625 -11.94 -7.31 21.43
CA VAL A 625 -12.85 -6.16 21.43
C VAL A 625 -13.19 -5.56 20.05
N LEU A 626 -12.22 -5.31 19.15
CA LEU A 626 -12.52 -4.79 17.81
C LEU A 626 -13.05 -5.86 16.85
N CYS A 627 -12.76 -7.15 17.08
CA CYS A 627 -13.56 -8.20 16.44
C CYS A 627 -14.89 -8.43 17.20
N TRP A 628 -15.05 -7.96 18.45
CA TRP A 628 -16.21 -8.11 19.34
C TRP A 628 -17.15 -6.87 19.37
N CYS A 629 -17.26 -6.11 18.28
CA CYS A 629 -18.62 -5.66 17.90
C CYS A 629 -19.58 -6.87 17.67
N LEU A 630 -19.02 -8.09 17.79
CA LEU A 630 -19.61 -9.40 17.75
C LEU A 630 -19.20 -10.23 19.00
N PRO A 631 -19.73 -9.98 20.21
CA PRO A 631 -19.35 -10.80 21.38
C PRO A 631 -19.83 -12.25 21.20
N GLN A 632 -18.93 -13.23 21.17
CA GLN A 632 -19.35 -14.60 21.51
C GLN A 632 -19.81 -14.61 22.98
N GLN A 633 -20.81 -15.41 23.28
CA GLN A 633 -21.28 -15.59 24.66
C GLN A 633 -20.09 -15.93 25.58
N PRO A 634 -20.10 -15.47 26.85
CA PRO A 634 -19.09 -15.92 27.81
C PRO A 634 -19.24 -17.44 28.04
N PRO A 635 -18.16 -18.14 28.43
CA PRO A 635 -18.30 -19.43 29.09
C PRO A 635 -19.13 -19.30 30.37
#